data_AF-A0A526PWS6-F1
#
_entry.id   AF-A0A526PWS6-F1
#
_cell.length_a   1.000
_cell.length_b   1.000
_cell.length_c   1.000
_cell.angle_alpha   90.00
_cell.angle_beta   90.00
_cell.angle_gamma   90.00
#
_symmetry.space_group_name_H-M   'P 1'
#
loop_
_entity.id
_entity.type
_entity.pdbx_description
1 polymer ?
#
loop_
_entity_poly.entity_id
_entity_poly.type
_entity_poly.pdbx_seq_one_letter_code
_entity_poly.pdbx_strand_id
1 'polypeptide(L)'
;IMGRKTYEGIGRPLPGRLNIVVTRDKAWRAEGIEIAHSLKEAIALANVRGRCMAGADEICVVGGGEIYAQALPLADRLHVTHVLASVEGDAHFPPIDTDQWRVASAEDFPAGEKDSHATRYTVYE
;
A
#
# COMPACT_ATOMS: atom_id res chain seq x y z
N ILE A 1 2.69 2.95 4.89
CA ILE A 1 1.97 2.20 5.96
C ILE A 1 1.65 0.81 5.43
N MET A 2 1.88 -0.24 6.22
CA MET A 2 1.54 -1.61 5.85
C MET A 2 1.12 -2.45 7.06
N GLY A 3 0.49 -3.60 6.83
CA GLY A 3 0.19 -4.58 7.88
C GLY A 3 1.37 -5.49 8.20
N ARG A 4 1.37 -6.10 9.39
CA ARG A 4 2.45 -7.01 9.83
C ARG A 4 2.80 -8.11 8.83
N LYS A 5 1.80 -8.86 8.33
CA LYS A 5 2.03 -9.95 7.37
C LYS A 5 2.70 -9.48 6.08
N THR A 6 2.33 -8.29 5.59
CA THR A 6 2.97 -7.68 4.41
C THR A 6 4.42 -7.33 4.69
N TYR A 7 4.70 -6.73 5.85
CA TYR A 7 6.08 -6.46 6.26
C TYR A 7 6.91 -7.74 6.39
N GLU A 8 6.38 -8.78 7.04
CA GLU A 8 7.02 -10.09 7.18
C GLU A 8 7.31 -10.73 5.81
N GLY A 9 6.40 -10.59 4.83
CA GLY A 9 6.60 -11.05 3.46
C GLY A 9 7.68 -10.27 2.69
N ILE A 10 7.83 -8.97 2.96
CA ILE A 10 8.94 -8.16 2.41
C ILE A 10 10.26 -8.50 3.09
N GLY A 11 10.23 -8.82 4.39
CA GLY A 11 11.35 -9.28 5.20
C GLY A 11 12.33 -8.20 5.65
N ARG A 12 12.16 -6.94 5.24
CA ARG A 12 13.04 -5.82 5.62
C ARG A 12 12.35 -4.45 5.49
N PRO A 13 12.84 -3.42 6.20
CA PRO A 13 12.41 -2.05 5.96
C PRO A 13 12.73 -1.62 4.53
N LEU A 14 11.81 -0.86 3.93
CA LEU A 14 11.99 -0.29 2.61
C LEU A 14 12.91 0.95 2.71
N PRO A 15 14.09 0.96 2.04
CA PRO A 15 15.05 2.06 2.16
C PRO A 15 14.49 3.41 1.73
N GLY A 16 14.92 4.49 2.39
CA GLY A 16 14.53 5.87 2.06
C GLY A 16 13.09 6.22 2.41
N ARG A 17 12.37 5.35 3.13
CA ARG A 17 10.95 5.52 3.47
C ARG A 17 10.73 5.37 4.97
N LEU A 18 9.75 6.12 5.48
CA LEU A 18 9.20 5.87 6.80
C LEU A 18 8.31 4.62 6.75
N ASN A 19 8.82 3.54 7.33
CA ASN A 19 8.10 2.28 7.39
C ASN A 19 7.26 2.25 8.67
N ILE A 20 5.93 2.28 8.54
CA ILE A 20 4.98 2.13 9.65
C ILE A 20 4.24 0.82 9.46
N VAL A 21 4.35 -0.08 10.45
CA VAL A 21 3.72 -1.39 10.46
C VAL A 21 2.56 -1.42 11.45
N VAL A 22 1.39 -1.82 10.97
CA VAL A 22 0.17 -1.96 11.77
C VAL A 22 0.05 -3.39 12.28
N THR A 23 -0.06 -3.54 13.61
CA THR A 23 -0.27 -4.83 14.26
C THR A 23 -1.09 -4.68 15.56
N ARG A 24 -1.99 -5.63 15.82
CA ARG A 24 -2.70 -5.70 17.11
C ARG A 24 -1.83 -6.31 18.23
N ASP A 25 -0.75 -6.97 17.86
CA ASP A 25 0.21 -7.56 18.79
C ASP A 25 1.10 -6.47 19.40
N LYS A 26 0.84 -6.15 20.68
CA LYS A 26 1.60 -5.13 21.42
C LYS A 26 2.99 -5.59 21.84
N ALA A 27 3.31 -6.88 21.76
CA ALA A 27 4.62 -7.42 22.07
C ALA A 27 5.52 -7.51 20.84
N TRP A 28 4.95 -7.48 19.63
CA TRP A 28 5.72 -7.55 18.39
C TRP A 28 6.67 -6.36 18.23
N ARG A 29 7.89 -6.63 17.75
CA ARG A 29 8.96 -5.64 17.55
C ARG A 29 9.68 -5.94 16.23
N ALA A 30 10.13 -4.89 15.56
CA ALA A 30 11.10 -4.99 14.48
C ALA A 30 11.93 -3.70 14.45
N GLU A 31 13.19 -3.83 14.05
CA GLU A 31 14.13 -2.70 13.98
C GLU A 31 13.94 -1.88 12.70
N GLY A 32 14.26 -0.58 12.77
CA GLY A 32 14.25 0.31 11.60
C GLY A 32 12.85 0.65 11.09
N ILE A 33 11.80 0.40 11.87
CA ILE A 33 10.41 0.73 11.57
C ILE A 33 9.73 1.43 12.75
N GLU A 34 8.59 2.02 12.46
CA GLU A 34 7.63 2.48 13.44
C GLU A 34 6.47 1.47 13.56
N ILE A 35 5.92 1.32 14.76
CA ILE A 35 4.82 0.38 15.03
C ILE A 35 3.58 1.16 15.44
N ALA A 36 2.44 0.80 14.86
CA ALA A 36 1.13 1.33 15.22
C ALA A 36 0.15 0.17 15.48
N HIS A 37 -0.85 0.41 16.33
CA HIS A 37 -1.84 -0.59 16.72
C HIS A 37 -3.21 -0.40 16.07
N SER A 38 -3.32 0.61 15.20
CA SER A 38 -4.47 0.83 14.32
C SER A 38 -4.07 1.62 13.08
N LEU A 39 -4.90 1.58 12.03
CA LEU A 39 -4.68 2.43 10.85
C LEU A 39 -4.70 3.92 11.22
N LYS A 40 -5.62 4.34 12.10
CA LYS A 40 -5.72 5.72 12.58
C LYS A 40 -4.42 6.19 13.25
N GLU A 41 -3.86 5.36 14.12
CA GLU A 41 -2.58 5.65 14.78
C GLU A 41 -1.43 5.71 13.77
N ALA A 42 -1.42 4.81 12.79
CA ALA A 42 -0.41 4.82 11.73
C ALA A 42 -0.45 6.11 10.88
N ILE A 43 -1.66 6.58 10.52
CA ILE A 43 -1.83 7.85 9.81
C ILE A 43 -1.38 9.03 10.67
N ALA A 44 -1.73 9.05 11.96
CA ALA A 44 -1.28 10.09 12.87
C ALA A 44 0.26 10.12 12.99
N LEU A 45 0.89 8.96 13.11
CA LEU A 45 2.34 8.83 13.18
C LEU A 45 3.02 9.26 11.87
N ALA A 46 2.46 8.86 10.73
CA ALA A 46 2.92 9.30 9.41
C ALA A 46 2.87 10.83 9.28
N ASN A 47 1.77 11.45 9.68
CA ASN A 47 1.63 12.92 9.67
C ASN A 47 2.62 13.62 10.59
N VAL A 48 2.98 13.03 11.74
CA VAL A 48 3.94 13.64 12.68
C VAL A 48 5.37 13.50 12.17
N ARG A 49 5.76 12.28 11.79
CA ARG A 49 7.12 11.96 11.37
C ARG A 49 7.45 12.47 9.96
N GLY A 50 6.47 12.44 9.06
CA GLY A 50 6.59 12.89 7.68
C GLY A 50 6.98 14.37 7.57
N ARG A 51 6.56 15.22 8.51
CA ARG A 51 6.97 16.64 8.56
C ARG A 51 8.47 16.86 8.67
N CYS A 52 9.22 15.87 9.16
CA CYS A 52 10.68 15.93 9.27
C CYS A 52 11.40 15.32 8.06
N MET A 53 10.65 14.84 7.05
CA MET A 53 11.19 14.21 5.86
C MET A 53 11.04 15.15 4.67
N ALA A 54 12.14 15.49 4.02
CA ALA A 54 12.11 16.27 2.78
C ALA A 54 11.38 15.49 1.68
N GLY A 55 10.38 16.10 1.03
CA GLY A 55 9.61 15.50 -0.06
C GLY A 55 8.56 14.46 0.36
N ALA A 56 8.17 14.43 1.64
CA ALA A 56 7.09 13.57 2.10
C ALA A 56 5.74 14.31 2.02
N ASP A 57 5.19 14.38 0.81
CA ASP A 57 3.92 15.07 0.54
C ASP A 57 2.69 14.14 0.63
N GLU A 58 2.90 12.81 0.60
CA GLU A 58 1.84 11.81 0.55
C GLU A 58 2.11 10.62 1.50
N ILE A 59 1.03 10.01 2.00
CA ILE A 59 1.07 8.77 2.78
C ILE A 59 0.69 7.59 1.88
N CYS A 60 1.66 6.76 1.51
CA CYS A 60 1.36 5.53 0.78
C CYS A 60 0.92 4.40 1.71
N VAL A 61 -0.28 3.86 1.50
CA VAL A 61 -0.72 2.57 2.06
C VAL A 61 -0.38 1.46 1.08
N VAL A 62 0.42 0.48 1.51
CA VAL A 62 0.95 -0.58 0.64
C VAL A 62 0.47 -1.98 1.06
N GLY A 63 -0.69 -2.04 1.71
CA GLY A 63 -1.42 -3.27 2.00
C GLY A 63 -1.10 -3.91 3.36
N GLY A 64 -1.47 -5.17 3.61
CA GLY A 64 -2.20 -6.07 2.72
C GLY A 64 -3.71 -5.84 2.69
N GLY A 65 -4.48 -6.85 2.30
CA GLY A 65 -5.93 -6.75 2.06
C GLY A 65 -6.72 -6.07 3.20
N GLU A 66 -6.49 -6.46 4.46
CA GLU A 66 -7.18 -5.85 5.61
C GLU A 66 -6.84 -4.35 5.80
N ILE A 67 -5.61 -3.95 5.49
CA ILE A 67 -5.18 -2.56 5.59
C ILE A 67 -5.73 -1.74 4.42
N TYR A 68 -5.73 -2.32 3.21
CA TYR A 68 -6.39 -1.70 2.06
C TYR A 68 -7.88 -1.49 2.32
N ALA A 69 -8.59 -2.49 2.83
CA ALA A 69 -10.02 -2.38 3.13
C ALA A 69 -10.34 -1.25 4.13
N GLN A 70 -9.48 -1.03 5.13
CA GLN A 70 -9.64 0.07 6.09
C GLN A 70 -9.25 1.43 5.51
N ALA A 71 -8.27 1.46 4.59
CA ALA A 71 -7.73 2.69 4.03
C ALA A 71 -8.49 3.21 2.80
N LEU A 72 -9.13 2.33 2.02
CA LEU A 72 -9.81 2.69 0.78
C LEU A 72 -10.83 3.84 0.97
N PRO A 73 -11.68 3.86 2.01
CA PRO A 73 -12.64 4.96 2.22
C PRO A 73 -11.99 6.30 2.63
N LEU A 74 -10.69 6.31 2.91
CA LEU A 74 -9.92 7.48 3.34
C LEU A 74 -8.91 7.93 2.28
N ALA A 75 -8.78 7.20 1.18
CA ALA A 75 -7.77 7.44 0.18
C ALA A 75 -8.22 8.56 -0.77
N ASP A 76 -7.26 9.41 -1.16
CA ASP A 76 -7.48 10.44 -2.19
C ASP A 76 -7.15 9.94 -3.60
N ARG A 77 -6.27 8.94 -3.71
CA ARG A 77 -5.78 8.40 -4.98
C ARG A 77 -5.43 6.93 -4.85
N LEU A 78 -5.70 6.16 -5.90
CA LEU A 78 -5.23 4.77 -6.01
C LEU A 78 -4.20 4.65 -7.12
N HIS A 79 -3.06 4.06 -6.80
CA HIS A 79 -2.05 3.64 -7.77
C HIS A 79 -2.14 2.13 -7.94
N VAL A 80 -2.72 1.67 -9.04
CA VAL A 80 -3.06 0.26 -9.25
C VAL A 80 -2.35 -0.27 -10.49
N THR A 81 -1.56 -1.32 -10.31
CA THR A 81 -1.02 -2.10 -11.44
C THR A 81 -1.90 -3.32 -11.64
N HIS A 82 -2.71 -3.30 -12.70
CA HIS A 82 -3.49 -4.45 -13.16
C HIS A 82 -2.58 -5.38 -13.95
N VAL A 83 -2.19 -6.51 -13.35
CA VAL A 83 -1.49 -7.58 -14.09
C VAL A 83 -2.53 -8.32 -14.94
N LEU A 84 -2.33 -8.36 -16.26
CA LEU A 84 -3.29 -8.93 -17.22
C LEU A 84 -3.20 -10.47 -17.24
N ALA A 85 -3.50 -11.08 -16.10
CA ALA A 85 -3.45 -12.51 -15.86
C ALA A 85 -4.60 -12.96 -14.95
N SER A 86 -4.97 -14.23 -15.04
CA SER A 86 -5.85 -14.88 -14.08
C SER A 86 -5.02 -15.80 -13.20
N VAL A 87 -5.00 -15.54 -11.89
CA VAL A 87 -4.20 -16.28 -10.92
C VAL A 87 -5.05 -16.68 -9.73
N GLU A 88 -4.74 -17.82 -9.12
CA GLU A 88 -5.31 -18.20 -7.82
C GLU A 88 -4.60 -17.44 -6.70
N GLY A 89 -5.34 -17.07 -5.66
CA GLY A 89 -4.80 -16.33 -4.52
C GLY A 89 -5.75 -16.34 -3.33
N ASP A 90 -5.20 -16.13 -2.14
CA ASP A 90 -5.90 -16.10 -0.85
C ASP A 90 -6.04 -14.69 -0.26
N ALA A 91 -5.55 -13.68 -0.98
CA ALA A 91 -5.62 -12.28 -0.61
C ALA A 91 -6.12 -11.44 -1.79
N HIS A 92 -7.04 -10.52 -1.49
CA HIS A 92 -7.68 -9.68 -2.50
C HIS A 92 -7.59 -8.20 -2.12
N PHE A 93 -7.50 -7.34 -3.13
CA PHE A 93 -7.73 -5.91 -2.97
C PHE A 93 -9.25 -5.66 -2.86
N PRO A 94 -9.72 -4.71 -2.02
CA PRO A 94 -11.13 -4.35 -1.98
C PRO A 94 -11.64 -3.90 -3.36
N PRO A 95 -12.92 -4.14 -3.71
CA PRO A 95 -13.46 -3.69 -5.00
C PRO A 95 -13.31 -2.17 -5.19
N ILE A 96 -12.87 -1.76 -6.38
CA ILE A 96 -12.84 -0.35 -6.79
C ILE A 96 -14.21 -0.02 -7.36
N ASP A 97 -15.03 0.67 -6.56
CA ASP A 97 -16.37 1.08 -6.95
C ASP A 97 -16.31 2.22 -7.98
N THR A 98 -16.89 2.00 -9.16
CA THR A 98 -16.90 2.96 -10.27
C THR A 98 -17.78 4.19 -10.00
N ASP A 99 -18.68 4.12 -9.03
CA ASP A 99 -19.47 5.28 -8.61
C ASP A 99 -18.65 6.22 -7.70
N GLN A 100 -17.58 5.71 -7.09
CA GLN A 100 -16.70 6.44 -6.19
C GLN A 100 -15.37 6.84 -6.84
N TRP A 101 -14.84 6.01 -7.75
CA TRP A 101 -13.51 6.16 -8.33
C TRP A 101 -13.57 6.28 -9.84
N ARG A 102 -12.82 7.23 -10.39
CA ARG A 102 -12.67 7.43 -11.83
C ARG A 102 -11.24 7.20 -12.25
N VAL A 103 -11.04 6.71 -13.47
CA VAL A 103 -9.71 6.58 -14.06
C VAL A 103 -9.20 7.97 -14.43
N ALA A 104 -8.16 8.43 -13.72
CA ALA A 104 -7.46 9.67 -14.03
C ALA A 104 -6.42 9.45 -15.15
N SER A 105 -5.72 8.32 -15.14
CA SER A 105 -4.82 7.91 -16.21
C SER A 105 -4.67 6.39 -16.27
N ALA A 106 -4.37 5.88 -17.46
CA ALA A 106 -4.06 4.48 -17.68
C ALA A 106 -2.97 4.34 -18.74
N GLU A 107 -1.98 3.49 -18.48
CA GLU A 107 -0.89 3.19 -19.41
C GLU A 107 -0.66 1.68 -19.48
N ASP A 108 -0.60 1.16 -20.72
CA ASP A 108 -0.41 -0.26 -21.00
C ASP A 108 1.08 -0.57 -21.23
N PHE A 109 1.56 -1.61 -20.55
CA PHE A 109 2.92 -2.10 -20.66
C PHE A 109 2.90 -3.56 -21.13
N PRO A 110 3.51 -3.90 -22.28
CA PRO A 110 3.65 -5.28 -22.70
C PRO A 110 4.55 -6.06 -21.74
N ALA A 111 4.43 -7.39 -21.76
CA ALA A 111 5.36 -8.27 -21.05
C ALA A 111 6.79 -8.08 -21.60
N GLY A 112 7.74 -7.78 -20.73
CA GLY A 112 9.17 -7.65 -21.07
C GLY A 112 9.94 -8.96 -20.86
N GLU A 113 11.25 -8.96 -21.10
CA GLU A 113 12.10 -10.15 -20.91
C GLU A 113 12.12 -10.68 -19.46
N LYS A 114 11.84 -9.81 -18.49
CA LYS A 114 11.83 -10.14 -17.05
C LYS A 114 10.43 -10.26 -16.45
N ASP A 115 9.39 -10.04 -17.26
CA ASP A 115 7.99 -9.97 -16.80
C ASP A 115 7.15 -10.97 -17.59
N SER A 116 6.47 -11.89 -16.91
CA SER A 116 5.72 -12.96 -17.59
C SER A 116 4.37 -12.51 -18.16
N HIS A 117 3.88 -11.33 -17.79
CA HIS A 117 2.56 -10.83 -18.16
C HIS A 117 2.60 -9.34 -18.48
N ALA A 118 1.73 -8.92 -19.39
CA ALA A 118 1.45 -7.51 -19.63
C ALA A 118 0.77 -6.90 -18.40
N THR A 119 0.96 -5.61 -18.19
CA THR A 119 0.34 -4.87 -17.09
C THR A 119 -0.30 -3.58 -17.61
N ARG A 120 -1.31 -3.12 -16.89
CA ARG A 120 -1.87 -1.77 -17.05
C ARG A 120 -1.70 -1.02 -15.74
N TYR A 121 -0.92 0.04 -15.76
CA TYR A 121 -0.84 0.95 -14.62
C TYR A 121 -1.99 1.95 -14.73
N THR A 122 -2.81 2.06 -13.67
CA THR A 122 -3.97 2.93 -13.62
C THR A 122 -3.93 3.77 -12.36
N VAL A 123 -4.16 5.07 -12.52
CA VAL A 123 -4.38 6.00 -11.42
C VAL A 123 -5.87 6.29 -11.32
N TYR A 124 -6.43 6.13 -10.13
CA TYR A 124 -7.82 6.47 -9.82
C TYR A 124 -7.89 7.66 -8.86
N GLU A 125 -8.88 8.52 -9.07
CA GLU A 125 -9.23 9.70 -8.25
C GLU A 125 -10.75 9.85 -8.11
#